data_AF-A0A2P6VH05-F1
#
_entry.id   AF-A0A2P6VH05-F1
#
_cell.length_a   1.000
_cell.length_b   1.000
_cell.length_c   1.000
_cell.angle_alpha   90.00
_cell.angle_beta   90.00
_cell.angle_gamma   90.00
#
_symmetry.space_group_name_H-M   'P 1'
#
loop_
_entity.id
_entity.type
_entity.pdbx_description
1 polymer ?
#
loop_
_entity_poly.entity_id
_entity_poly.type
_entity_poly.pdbx_seq_one_letter_code
_entity_poly.pdbx_strand_id
1 'polypeptide(L)'
;MFYNAMKRKGWTPSEDDMAAVVTIHNTVNERAWREIMRWEAAHGGGEACGGPRLVKFRGRPQEYSPKARLLNLLGYKLPFDRHDWIVDRCGEEVRYVIDFYNAAPRSDMPVAMHLDVRPALDSAGAVWDRLRMQLGWVASGRWTRE
;
A
#
# COMPACT_ATOMS: atom_id res chain seq x y z
N MET A 1 -20.44 -0.49 8.79
CA MET A 1 -19.30 -0.91 9.65
C MET A 1 -18.37 0.25 10.04
N PHE A 2 -18.06 1.19 9.13
CA PHE A 2 -17.13 2.30 9.40
C PHE A 2 -17.65 3.33 10.42
N TYR A 3 -18.93 3.73 10.32
CA TYR A 3 -19.61 4.61 11.28
C TYR A 3 -19.49 4.09 12.73
N ASN A 4 -19.75 2.80 12.94
CA ASN A 4 -19.64 2.16 14.26
C ASN A 4 -18.19 2.11 14.78
N ALA A 5 -17.20 2.00 13.89
CA ALA A 5 -15.79 2.05 14.27
C ALA A 5 -15.34 3.45 14.71
N MET A 6 -15.85 4.51 14.05
CA MET A 6 -15.59 5.89 14.45
C MET A 6 -16.32 6.24 15.76
N LYS A 7 -17.56 5.80 15.92
CA LYS A 7 -18.33 5.96 17.16
C LYS A 7 -17.65 5.27 18.35
N ARG A 8 -17.05 4.09 18.15
CA ARG A 8 -16.22 3.40 19.15
C ARG A 8 -14.96 4.16 19.55
N LYS A 9 -14.45 5.03 18.67
CA LYS A 9 -13.32 5.93 18.94
C LYS A 9 -13.76 7.30 19.49
N GLY A 10 -15.04 7.46 19.84
CA GLY A 10 -15.60 8.68 20.41
C GLY A 10 -15.86 9.81 19.43
N TRP A 11 -15.77 9.55 18.12
CA TRP A 11 -16.07 10.55 17.09
C TRP A 11 -17.56 10.54 16.73
N THR A 12 -18.17 11.73 16.63
CA THR A 12 -19.55 11.96 16.16
C THR A 12 -19.53 12.70 14.82
N PRO A 13 -19.17 12.02 13.72
CA PRO A 13 -19.10 12.64 12.40
C PRO A 13 -20.51 13.00 11.89
N SER A 14 -20.61 14.11 11.15
CA SER A 14 -21.82 14.43 10.38
C SER A 14 -21.97 13.47 9.18
N GLU A 15 -23.15 13.41 8.56
CA GLU A 15 -23.36 12.59 7.36
C GLU A 15 -22.47 13.04 6.19
N ASP A 16 -22.23 14.35 6.05
CA ASP A 16 -21.33 14.91 5.04
C ASP A 16 -19.87 14.50 5.27
N ASP A 17 -19.42 14.50 6.54
CA ASP A 17 -18.08 14.01 6.89
C ASP A 17 -17.92 12.52 6.56
N MET A 18 -18.98 11.73 6.78
CA MET A 18 -18.98 10.31 6.44
C MET A 18 -18.82 10.07 4.94
N ALA A 19 -19.53 10.84 4.11
CA ALA A 19 -19.45 10.73 2.65
C ALA A 19 -18.04 11.07 2.12
N ALA A 20 -17.45 12.15 2.65
CA ALA A 20 -16.09 12.54 2.31
C ALA A 20 -15.06 11.47 2.72
N VAL A 21 -15.17 10.96 3.96
CA VAL A 21 -14.28 9.92 4.49
C VAL A 21 -14.34 8.65 3.65
N VAL A 22 -15.53 8.16 3.30
CA VAL A 22 -15.68 6.95 2.46
C VAL A 22 -15.07 7.16 1.08
N THR A 23 -15.29 8.33 0.47
CA THR A 23 -14.70 8.69 -0.82
C THR A 23 -13.17 8.66 -0.78
N ILE A 24 -12.58 9.24 0.28
CA ILE A 24 -11.12 9.22 0.49
C ILE A 24 -10.61 7.77 0.63
N HIS A 25 -11.27 6.94 1.45
CA HIS A 25 -10.86 5.56 1.65
C HIS A 25 -10.93 4.73 0.37
N ASN A 26 -12.00 4.89 -0.42
CA ASN A 26 -12.13 4.20 -1.71
C ASN A 26 -11.03 4.62 -2.67
N THR A 27 -10.73 5.93 -2.74
CA THR A 27 -9.64 6.45 -3.57
C THR A 27 -8.28 5.89 -3.16
N VAL A 28 -8.03 5.79 -1.84
CA VAL A 28 -6.80 5.25 -1.29
C VAL A 28 -6.67 3.76 -1.56
N ASN A 29 -7.75 2.99 -1.38
CA ASN A 29 -7.78 1.55 -1.69
C ASN A 29 -7.54 1.29 -3.18
N GLU A 30 -8.16 2.08 -4.05
CA GLU A 30 -7.98 1.98 -5.50
C GLU A 30 -6.54 2.31 -5.92
N ARG A 31 -5.91 3.31 -5.29
CA ARG A 31 -4.48 3.60 -5.50
C ARG A 31 -3.60 2.45 -5.02
N ALA A 32 -3.85 1.91 -3.84
CA ALA A 32 -3.09 0.78 -3.30
C ALA A 32 -3.20 -0.45 -4.20
N TRP A 33 -4.41 -0.78 -4.66
CA TRP A 33 -4.64 -1.88 -5.59
C TRP A 33 -3.89 -1.68 -6.91
N ARG A 34 -3.88 -0.46 -7.46
CA ARG A 34 -3.12 -0.14 -8.68
C ARG A 34 -1.62 -0.37 -8.52
N GLU A 35 -1.05 -0.03 -7.36
CA GLU A 35 0.37 -0.30 -7.09
C GLU A 35 0.64 -1.81 -6.98
N ILE A 36 -0.21 -2.56 -6.27
CA ILE A 36 -0.12 -4.04 -6.25
C ILE A 36 -0.17 -4.59 -7.68
N MET A 37 -1.08 -4.07 -8.49
CA MET A 37 -1.22 -4.52 -9.87
C MET A 37 0.01 -4.23 -10.73
N ARG A 38 0.77 -3.17 -10.45
CA ARG A 38 2.08 -2.92 -11.09
C ARG A 38 3.11 -3.98 -10.70
N TRP A 39 3.12 -4.41 -9.44
CA TRP A 39 3.97 -5.52 -9.00
C TRP A 39 3.58 -6.83 -9.68
N GLU A 40 2.28 -7.11 -9.79
CA GLU A 40 1.78 -8.33 -10.44
C GLU A 40 1.92 -8.32 -11.96
N ALA A 41 1.91 -7.16 -12.60
CA ALA A 41 2.18 -7.04 -14.04
C ALA A 41 3.57 -7.57 -14.42
N ALA A 42 4.57 -7.44 -13.53
CA ALA A 42 5.89 -8.02 -13.73
C ALA A 42 5.90 -9.58 -13.70
N HIS A 43 4.82 -10.19 -13.21
CA HIS A 43 4.59 -11.63 -13.11
C HIS A 43 3.60 -12.15 -14.16
N GLY A 44 3.30 -11.35 -15.19
CA GLY A 44 2.33 -11.72 -16.23
C GLY A 44 0.86 -11.56 -15.80
N GLY A 45 0.60 -10.82 -14.73
CA GLY A 45 -0.76 -10.39 -14.35
C GLY A 45 -1.71 -11.50 -13.92
N GLY A 46 -1.26 -12.75 -13.82
CA GLY A 46 -2.09 -13.89 -13.44
C GLY A 46 -3.26 -14.16 -14.39
N GLU A 47 -3.25 -13.63 -15.61
CA GLU A 47 -4.40 -13.68 -16.52
C GLU A 47 -4.82 -15.11 -16.85
N ALA A 48 -3.85 -16.02 -16.97
CA ALA A 48 -4.08 -17.45 -17.22
C ALA A 48 -4.91 -18.14 -16.12
N CYS A 49 -5.01 -17.56 -14.92
CA CYS A 49 -5.74 -18.11 -13.78
C CYS A 49 -6.86 -17.20 -13.27
N GLY A 50 -7.27 -16.19 -14.05
CA GLY A 50 -8.36 -15.27 -13.70
C GLY A 50 -7.92 -14.01 -12.95
N GLY A 51 -6.62 -13.72 -12.89
CA GLY A 51 -6.04 -12.52 -12.31
C GLY A 51 -5.84 -12.59 -10.78
N PRO A 52 -5.04 -11.67 -10.21
CA PRO A 52 -4.77 -11.62 -8.79
C PRO A 52 -6.02 -11.17 -8.02
N ARG A 53 -6.25 -11.81 -6.87
CA ARG A 53 -7.44 -11.57 -6.04
C ARG A 53 -7.05 -11.22 -4.62
N LEU A 54 -7.71 -10.23 -4.03
CA LEU A 54 -7.51 -9.90 -2.62
C LEU A 54 -8.14 -10.99 -1.75
N VAL A 55 -7.32 -11.71 -0.98
CA VAL A 55 -7.75 -12.76 -0.04
C VAL A 55 -8.07 -12.14 1.32
N LYS A 56 -7.17 -11.29 1.82
CA LYS A 56 -7.25 -10.78 3.19
C LYS A 56 -6.69 -9.39 3.34
N PHE A 57 -7.38 -8.60 4.16
CA PHE A 57 -6.95 -7.28 4.62
C PHE A 57 -6.66 -7.33 6.12
N ARG A 58 -5.49 -6.86 6.55
CA ARG A 58 -5.14 -6.75 7.97
C ARG A 58 -4.43 -5.44 8.27
N GLY A 59 -5.06 -4.57 9.07
CA GLY A 59 -4.40 -3.39 9.64
C GLY A 59 -3.43 -3.77 10.75
N ARG A 60 -2.22 -3.21 10.72
CA ARG A 60 -1.16 -3.38 11.72
C ARG A 60 -0.57 -2.03 12.15
N PRO A 61 -1.37 -1.12 12.75
CA PRO A 61 -0.95 0.24 13.05
C PRO A 61 0.21 0.33 14.07
N GLN A 62 0.41 -0.69 14.90
CA GLN A 62 1.48 -0.71 15.93
C GLN A 62 2.77 -1.40 15.48
N GLU A 63 2.78 -2.05 14.32
CA GLU A 63 3.94 -2.82 13.86
C GLU A 63 4.63 -2.10 12.71
N TYR A 64 5.75 -1.41 12.95
CA TYR A 64 6.50 -0.78 11.86
C TYR A 64 7.23 -1.80 10.97
N SER A 65 7.32 -1.50 9.68
CA SER A 65 8.08 -2.33 8.75
C SER A 65 9.59 -2.26 9.03
N PRO A 66 10.36 -3.33 8.75
CA PRO A 66 11.82 -3.28 8.89
C PRO A 66 12.45 -2.11 8.11
N LYS A 67 11.92 -1.81 6.92
CA LYS A 67 12.31 -0.65 6.11
C LYS A 67 12.00 0.67 6.83
N ALA A 68 10.79 0.84 7.36
CA ALA A 68 10.42 2.04 8.10
C ALA A 68 11.28 2.25 9.35
N ARG A 69 11.62 1.18 10.08
CA ARG A 69 12.51 1.24 11.25
C ARG A 69 13.93 1.70 10.86
N LEU A 70 14.47 1.18 9.75
CA LEU A 70 15.77 1.59 9.23
C LEU A 70 15.76 3.05 8.75
N LEU A 71 14.73 3.46 8.01
CA LEU A 71 14.58 4.83 7.53
C LEU A 71 14.43 5.82 8.69
N ASN A 72 13.70 5.45 9.74
CA ASN A 72 13.60 6.26 10.95
C ASN A 72 14.93 6.43 11.67
N LEU A 73 15.79 5.40 11.68
CA LEU A 73 17.15 5.53 12.21
C LEU A 73 17.98 6.56 11.42
N LEU A 74 17.68 6.74 10.13
CA LEU A 74 18.30 7.73 9.24
C LEU A 74 17.59 9.10 9.27
N GLY A 75 16.63 9.31 10.18
CA GLY A 75 15.92 10.59 10.37
C GLY A 75 14.68 10.79 9.50
N TYR A 76 14.24 9.79 8.74
CA TYR A 76 12.98 9.86 7.99
C TYR A 76 11.77 9.63 8.89
N LYS A 77 10.62 10.20 8.52
CA LYS A 77 9.37 10.04 9.29
C LYS A 77 8.83 8.60 9.18
N LEU A 78 8.34 8.08 10.31
CA LEU A 78 7.62 6.81 10.36
C LEU A 78 6.25 6.92 9.66
N PRO A 79 5.74 5.82 9.08
CA PRO A 79 4.38 5.77 8.57
C PRO A 79 3.39 5.90 9.71
N PHE A 80 2.28 6.60 9.48
CA PHE A 80 1.24 6.79 10.49
C PHE A 80 0.28 5.59 10.57
N ASP A 81 0.20 4.79 9.50
CA ASP A 81 -0.59 3.58 9.45
C ASP A 81 0.08 2.54 8.53
N ARG A 82 -0.25 1.27 8.75
CA ARG A 82 0.31 0.15 8.01
C ARG A 82 -0.72 -0.94 7.81
N HIS A 83 -0.77 -1.44 6.58
CA HIS A 83 -1.67 -2.52 6.20
C HIS A 83 -0.92 -3.64 5.49
N ASP A 84 -1.30 -4.88 5.84
CA ASP A 84 -0.88 -6.08 5.14
C ASP A 84 -2.05 -6.59 4.30
N TRP A 85 -1.85 -6.70 2.98
CA TRP A 85 -2.83 -7.27 2.05
C TRP A 85 -2.28 -8.61 1.57
N ILE A 86 -3.10 -9.66 1.62
CA ILE A 86 -2.74 -10.96 1.06
C ILE A 86 -3.48 -11.10 -0.26
N VAL A 87 -2.72 -11.33 -1.33
CA VAL A 87 -3.20 -11.45 -2.69
C VAL A 87 -2.92 -12.86 -3.18
N ASP A 88 -3.95 -13.53 -3.68
CA ASP A 88 -3.83 -14.83 -4.33
C ASP A 88 -3.49 -14.61 -5.80
N ARG A 89 -2.33 -15.13 -6.21
CA ARG A 89 -1.87 -15.23 -7.59
C ARG A 89 -1.81 -16.70 -7.98
N CYS A 90 -2.82 -17.16 -8.71
CA CYS A 90 -2.87 -18.54 -9.23
C CYS A 90 -2.66 -19.64 -8.19
N GLY A 91 -3.11 -19.45 -6.95
CA GLY A 91 -2.93 -20.38 -5.84
C GLY A 91 -1.72 -20.07 -4.94
N GLU A 92 -0.91 -19.07 -5.29
CA GLU A 92 0.17 -18.55 -4.45
C GLU A 92 -0.31 -17.32 -3.67
N GLU A 93 -0.30 -17.40 -2.33
CA GLU A 93 -0.60 -16.26 -1.49
C GLU A 93 0.63 -15.37 -1.32
N VAL A 94 0.59 -14.17 -1.91
CA VAL A 94 1.62 -13.14 -1.79
C VAL A 94 1.16 -12.07 -0.82
N ARG A 95 1.97 -11.81 0.20
CA ARG A 95 1.68 -10.73 1.16
C ARG A 95 2.32 -9.43 0.71
N TYR A 96 1.52 -8.38 0.62
CA TYR A 96 1.92 -7.01 0.36
C TYR A 96 1.89 -6.18 1.64
N VAL A 97 2.93 -5.38 1.85
CA VAL A 97 3.01 -4.37 2.91
C VAL A 97 2.75 -3.00 2.28
N ILE A 98 1.81 -2.28 2.87
CA ILE A 98 1.43 -0.92 2.48
C ILE A 98 1.69 0.00 3.67
N ASP A 99 2.71 0.84 3.55
CA ASP A 99 3.02 1.86 4.55
C ASP A 99 2.42 3.22 4.09
N PHE A 100 1.69 3.89 4.98
CA PHE A 100 1.05 5.18 4.71
C PHE A 100 1.83 6.32 5.33
N TYR A 101 2.25 7.28 4.51
CA TYR A 101 3.00 8.46 4.93
C TYR A 101 2.22 9.75 4.65
N ASN A 102 2.34 10.70 5.57
CA ASN A 102 1.84 12.05 5.36
C ASN A 102 2.69 12.74 4.30
N ALA A 103 2.08 13.22 3.22
CA ALA A 103 2.76 14.07 2.24
C ALA A 103 2.33 15.53 2.44
N ALA A 104 3.17 16.47 1.98
CA ALA A 104 2.82 17.88 2.02
C ALA A 104 1.61 18.13 1.11
N PRO A 105 0.54 18.79 1.60
CA PRO A 105 -0.61 19.10 0.78
C PRO A 105 -0.19 19.98 -0.40
N ARG A 106 -0.74 19.71 -1.58
CA ARG A 106 -0.58 20.57 -2.76
C ARG A 106 -1.90 21.25 -3.06
N SER A 107 -1.86 22.37 -3.79
CA SER A 107 -3.06 23.14 -4.15
C SER A 107 -4.11 22.31 -4.92
N ASP A 108 -3.68 21.28 -5.63
CA ASP A 108 -4.49 20.33 -6.40
C ASP A 108 -4.89 19.06 -5.61
N MET A 109 -4.23 18.79 -4.47
CA MET A 109 -4.54 17.66 -3.58
C MET A 109 -4.36 18.08 -2.11
N PRO A 110 -5.44 18.57 -1.47
CA PRO A 110 -5.40 19.02 -0.08
C PRO A 110 -5.13 17.86 0.91
N VAL A 111 -5.43 16.61 0.52
CA VAL A 111 -5.05 15.39 1.25
C VAL A 111 -3.98 14.66 0.44
N ALA A 112 -2.73 15.12 0.57
CA ALA A 112 -1.59 14.44 -0.03
C ALA A 112 -1.13 13.31 0.90
N MET A 113 -1.28 12.07 0.46
CA MET A 113 -0.75 10.90 1.14
C MET A 113 0.16 10.14 0.18
N HIS A 114 1.30 9.69 0.69
CA HIS A 114 2.23 8.84 -0.05
C HIS A 114 2.06 7.40 0.41
N LEU A 115 1.88 6.49 -0.56
CA LEU A 115 1.72 5.05 -0.33
C LEU A 115 2.99 4.35 -0.79
N ASP A 116 3.64 3.62 0.11
CA ASP A 116 4.75 2.72 -0.21
C ASP A 116 4.22 1.28 -0.18
N VAL A 117 3.96 0.73 -1.36
CA VAL A 117 3.40 -0.61 -1.57
C VAL A 117 4.49 -1.54 -2.08
N ARG A 118 4.69 -2.68 -1.40
CA ARG A 118 5.72 -3.65 -1.78
C ARG A 118 5.42 -5.06 -1.28
N PRO A 119 5.91 -6.12 -1.96
CA PRO A 119 5.86 -7.50 -1.46
C PRO A 119 6.56 -7.60 -0.10
N ALA A 120 6.04 -8.38 0.84
CA ALA A 120 6.66 -8.64 2.13
C ALA A 120 7.96 -9.46 1.96
N LEU A 121 8.94 -9.30 2.85
CA LEU A 121 10.19 -10.09 2.79
C LEU A 121 10.04 -11.43 3.52
N ASP A 122 8.91 -12.12 3.35
CA ASP A 122 8.62 -13.40 4.00
C ASP A 122 8.90 -14.61 3.13
N SER A 123 9.06 -14.44 1.82
CA SER A 123 9.44 -15.51 0.90
C SER A 123 10.63 -15.14 0.03
N ALA A 124 11.37 -16.16 -0.43
CA ALA A 124 12.47 -15.98 -1.38
C ALA A 124 11.98 -15.39 -2.71
N GLY A 125 10.76 -15.75 -3.13
CA GLY A 125 10.08 -15.15 -4.28
C GLY A 125 9.91 -13.64 -4.10
N ALA A 126 9.38 -13.18 -2.97
CA ALA A 126 9.16 -11.76 -2.75
C ALA A 126 10.47 -10.94 -2.61
N VAL A 127 11.58 -11.56 -2.17
CA VAL A 127 12.92 -10.97 -2.23
C VAL A 127 13.36 -10.79 -3.68
N TRP A 128 13.19 -11.83 -4.50
CA TRP A 128 13.51 -11.80 -5.93
C TRP A 128 12.67 -10.75 -6.67
N ASP A 129 11.39 -10.64 -6.35
CA ASP A 129 10.46 -9.68 -6.95
C ASP A 129 10.94 -8.24 -6.73
N ARG A 130 11.36 -7.93 -5.50
CA ARG A 130 11.94 -6.62 -5.16
C ARG A 130 13.24 -6.35 -5.91
N LEU A 131 14.14 -7.34 -5.99
CA LEU A 131 15.39 -7.20 -6.73
C LEU A 131 15.14 -6.99 -8.22
N ARG A 132 14.24 -7.78 -8.82
CA ARG A 132 13.90 -7.71 -10.24
C ARG A 132 13.28 -6.37 -10.60
N MET A 133 12.34 -5.84 -9.80
CA MET A 133 11.77 -4.51 -10.02
C MET A 133 12.80 -3.40 -9.83
N GLN A 134 13.65 -3.48 -8.80
CA GLN A 134 14.69 -2.47 -8.57
C GLN A 134 15.69 -2.45 -9.74
N LEU A 135 16.13 -3.63 -10.19
CA LEU A 135 17.02 -3.76 -11.35
C LEU A 135 16.35 -3.28 -12.64
N GLY A 136 15.06 -3.61 -12.85
CA GLY A 136 14.28 -3.13 -13.99
C GLY A 136 14.11 -1.61 -13.98
N TRP A 137 13.89 -0.99 -12.81
CA TRP A 137 13.80 0.46 -12.67
C TRP A 137 15.14 1.14 -13.01
N VAL A 138 16.25 0.65 -12.45
CA VAL A 138 17.61 1.13 -12.76
C VAL A 138 17.93 0.95 -14.25
N ALA A 139 17.68 -0.23 -14.81
CA ALA A 139 17.93 -0.55 -16.21
C ALA A 139 17.06 0.28 -17.17
N SER A 140 15.82 0.59 -16.76
CA SER A 140 14.93 1.45 -17.56
C SER A 140 15.36 2.93 -17.58
N GLY A 141 16.36 3.31 -16.78
CA GLY A 141 16.81 4.70 -16.67
C GLY A 141 15.74 5.64 -16.10
N ARG A 142 14.64 5.12 -15.53
CA ARG A 142 13.58 5.97 -14.98
C ARG A 142 14.04 6.85 -13.82
N TRP A 143 15.12 6.46 -13.13
CA TRP A 143 15.72 7.29 -12.09
C TRP A 143 16.36 8.57 -12.63
N THR A 144 16.76 8.62 -13.91
CA THR A 144 17.42 9.80 -14.49
C THR A 144 16.42 10.86 -14.99
N ARG A 145 15.12 10.57 -14.90
CA ARG A 145 14.02 11.45 -15.29
C ARG A 145 13.19 11.81 -14.06
N GLU A 146 13.76 12.63 -13.18
CA GLU A 146 13.04 13.43 -12.18
C GLU A 146 13.43 14.90 -12.32
#